data_AF-B4QP47-F1
#
_entry.id   AF-B4QP47-F1
#
_cell.length_a   1.000
_cell.length_b   1.000
_cell.length_c   1.000
_cell.angle_alpha   90.00
_cell.angle_beta   90.00
_cell.angle_gamma   90.00
#
_symmetry.space_group_name_H-M   'P 1'
#
loop_
_entity.id
_entity.type
_entity.pdbx_description
1 polymer ?
#
loop_
_entity_poly.entity_id
_entity_poly.type
_entity_poly.pdbx_seq_one_letter_code
_entity_poly.pdbx_strand_id
1 'polypeptide(L)' 'MFCASVPGVKDSCEGDSGGPAVYQGQLCGIVSWGVGCARKSSPGVYTNVKTVRSFIDKALGM' A
#
# COMPACT_ATOMS: atom_id res chain seq x y z
N MET A 1 -2.49 -5.18 -6.84
CA MET A 1 -2.37 -4.93 -5.38
C MET A 1 -1.26 -5.81 -4.82
N PHE A 2 -0.78 -5.52 -3.60
CA PHE A 2 0.06 -6.41 -2.79
C PHE A 2 -0.32 -6.28 -1.31
N CYS A 3 0.13 -7.22 -0.49
CA CYS A 3 -0.17 -7.24 0.95
C CYS A 3 1.10 -7.00 1.77
N ALA A 4 0.97 -6.27 2.88
CA ALA A 4 2.05 -6.10 3.85
C ALA A 4 1.48 -5.84 5.24
N SER A 5 2.01 -6.54 6.25
CA SER A 5 1.77 -6.25 7.67
C SER A 5 2.84 -6.96 8.50
N VAL A 6 2.94 -6.60 9.78
CA VAL A 6 3.54 -7.45 10.80
C VAL A 6 2.39 -8.20 11.48
N PRO A 7 2.21 -9.51 11.23
CA PRO A 7 1.01 -10.24 11.63
C PRO A 7 0.69 -10.10 13.12
N GLY A 8 -0.47 -9.53 13.46
CA GLY A 8 -0.91 -9.36 14.84
C GLY A 8 -0.28 -8.19 15.59
N VAL A 9 0.63 -7.43 14.95
CA VAL A 9 1.46 -6.42 15.63
C VAL A 9 1.32 -5.05 14.99
N LYS A 10 1.42 -4.95 13.66
CA LYS A 10 1.45 -3.66 12.98
C LYS A 10 0.87 -3.74 11.57
N ASP A 11 0.08 -2.75 11.23
CA ASP A 11 -0.52 -2.58 9.91
C ASP A 11 -0.84 -1.10 9.67
N SER A 12 -1.15 -0.74 8.42
CA SER A 12 -1.90 0.49 8.13
C SER A 12 -3.32 0.38 8.70
N CYS A 13 -3.95 1.52 9.00
CA CYS A 13 -5.28 1.54 9.59
C CYS A 13 -6.20 2.60 8.95
N GLU A 14 -7.41 2.70 9.49
CA GLU A 14 -8.36 3.73 9.11
C GLU A 14 -7.75 5.12 9.25
N GLY A 15 -7.91 5.94 8.21
CA GLY A 15 -7.29 7.26 8.11
C GLY A 15 -5.94 7.29 7.40
N ASP A 16 -5.27 6.15 7.20
CA ASP A 16 -4.00 6.07 6.46
C ASP A 16 -4.18 5.96 4.94
N SER A 17 -5.42 5.87 4.45
CA SER A 17 -5.75 5.70 3.03
C SER A 17 -5.05 6.74 2.14
N GLY A 18 -4.36 6.27 1.10
CA GLY A 18 -3.54 7.12 0.24
C GLY A 18 -2.09 7.31 0.71
N GLY A 19 -1.75 6.86 1.92
CA GLY A 19 -0.40 6.95 2.47
C GLY A 19 0.63 6.10 1.71
N PRO A 20 1.92 6.50 1.72
CA PRO A 20 2.96 5.82 0.94
C PRO A 20 3.53 4.59 1.66
N ALA A 21 3.71 3.50 0.92
CA ALA A 21 4.53 2.35 1.33
C ALA A 21 5.89 2.41 0.62
N VAL A 22 6.94 2.75 1.37
CA VAL A 22 8.29 2.97 0.84
C VAL A 22 9.24 1.88 1.33
N TYR A 23 10.01 1.30 0.42
CA TYR A 23 11.08 0.35 0.73
C TYR A 23 12.37 0.77 0.02
N GLN A 24 13.47 0.89 0.77
CA GLN A 24 14.77 1.31 0.25
C GLN A 24 14.71 2.61 -0.60
N GLY A 25 13.90 3.58 -0.17
CA GLY A 25 13.73 4.85 -0.87
C GLY A 25 12.83 4.81 -2.11
N GLN A 26 12.26 3.66 -2.45
CA GLN A 26 11.33 3.52 -3.58
C GLN A 26 9.88 3.44 -3.10
N LEU A 27 8.99 4.18 -3.78
CA LEU A 27 7.54 4.09 -3.56
C LEU A 27 7.01 2.79 -4.17
N CYS A 28 6.75 1.79 -3.33
CA CYS A 28 6.28 0.47 -3.75
C CYS A 28 4.75 0.39 -3.80
N GLY A 29 4.07 1.10 -2.89
CA GLY A 29 2.62 1.03 -2.78
C GLY A 29 1.94 2.25 -2.19
N ILE A 30 0.62 2.21 -2.25
CA ILE A 30 -0.28 3.22 -1.68
C ILE A 30 -1.29 2.46 -0.81
N VAL A 31 -1.48 2.88 0.44
CA VAL A 31 -2.46 2.28 1.36
C VAL A 31 -3.84 2.32 0.70
N SER A 32 -4.52 1.16 0.64
CA SER A 32 -5.80 1.04 -0.05
C SER A 32 -6.92 0.61 0.89
N TRP A 33 -6.82 -0.57 1.50
CA TRP A 33 -7.86 -1.09 2.40
C TRP A 33 -7.32 -2.26 3.25
N GLY A 34 -8.13 -2.71 4.22
CA GLY A 34 -7.86 -3.89 5.04
C GLY A 34 -9.13 -4.36 5.76
N VAL A 35 -9.07 -5.47 6.47
CA VAL A 35 -10.19 -5.96 7.31
C VAL A 35 -9.83 -5.77 8.77
N GLY A 36 -10.14 -4.59 9.31
CA GLY A 36 -9.56 -4.14 10.57
C GLY A 36 -8.03 -3.98 10.49
N CYS A 37 -7.42 -3.53 11.58
CA CYS A 37 -6.00 -3.20 11.60
C CYS A 37 -5.19 -4.24 12.40
N ALA A 38 -3.98 -4.56 11.93
CA ALA A 38 -3.02 -5.43 12.62
C ALA A 38 -3.56 -6.82 12.97
N ARG A 39 -4.43 -7.41 12.13
CA ARG A 39 -4.95 -8.76 12.35
C ARG A 39 -3.93 -9.81 11.90
N LYS A 40 -3.79 -10.88 12.69
CA LYS A 40 -2.82 -11.97 12.44
C LYS A 40 -3.01 -12.65 11.08
N SER A 41 -4.25 -12.75 10.60
CA SER A 41 -4.63 -13.45 9.36
C SER A 41 -5.14 -12.52 8.25
N SER A 42 -5.13 -11.21 8.46
CA SER A 42 -5.64 -10.24 7.48
C SER A 42 -4.66 -9.06 7.40
N PRO A 43 -3.70 -9.11 6.46
CA PRO A 43 -2.77 -8.01 6.24
C PRO A 43 -3.45 -6.83 5.54
N GLY A 44 -2.88 -5.64 5.70
CA GLY A 44 -3.21 -4.47 4.90
C GLY A 44 -2.94 -4.70 3.42
N VAL A 45 -3.79 -4.13 2.59
CA VAL A 45 -3.77 -4.25 1.14
C VAL A 45 -3.41 -2.89 0.53
N TYR A 46 -2.43 -2.93 -0.36
CA TYR A 46 -1.83 -1.77 -0.98
C TYR A 46 -2.01 -1.83 -2.49
N THR A 47 -2.25 -0.69 -3.12
CA THR A 47 -2.11 -0.55 -4.57
C THR A 47 -0.65 -0.78 -4.94
N ASN A 48 -0.39 -1.61 -5.94
CA ASN A 48 0.97 -1.87 -6.42
C ASN A 48 1.37 -0.77 -7.41
N VAL A 49 2.30 0.09 -7.04
CA VAL A 49 2.73 1.24 -7.86
C VAL A 49 3.34 0.79 -9.18
N LYS A 50 4.06 -0.34 -9.19
CA LYS A 50 4.62 -0.92 -10.43
C LYS A 50 3.52 -1.23 -11.45
N THR A 51 2.36 -1.71 -11.00
CA THR A 51 1.24 -2.06 -11.88
C THR A 51 0.57 -0.83 -12.50
N VAL A 52 0.53 0.30 -11.78
CA VAL A 52 -0.11 1.54 -12.25
C VAL A 52 0.88 2.57 -12.79
N ARG A 53 2.16 2.21 -12.91
CA ARG A 53 3.23 3.14 -13.27
C ARG A 53 2.99 3.82 -14.62
N SER A 54 2.57 3.06 -15.63
CA SER A 54 2.27 3.59 -16.96
C SER A 54 1.13 4.61 -16.96
N PHE A 55 0.12 4.43 -16.10
CA PHE A 55 -0.94 5.40 -15.92
C PHE A 55 -0.40 6.70 -15.31
N ILE A 56 0.44 6.60 -14.28
CA ILE A 56 1.06 7.74 -13.61
C ILE A 56 1.93 8.53 -14.59
N ASP A 57 2.82 7.85 -15.32
CA ASP A 57 3.71 8.48 -16.30
C ASP A 57 2.90 9.22 -17.38
N LYS A 58 1.87 8.57 -17.94
CA LYS A 58 0.97 9.19 -18.91
C LYS A 58 0.23 10.41 -18.35
N ALA A 59 -0.24 10.35 -17.10
CA ALA A 59 -0.96 11.46 -16.46
C ALA A 59 -0.04 12.66 -16.18
N LEU A 60 1.24 12.42 -15.98
CA LEU A 60 2.25 13.46 -15.74
C LEU A 60 2.93 13.94 -17.03
N GLY A 61 2.63 13.34 -18.19
CA GLY A 61 3.27 13.68 -19.46
C GLY A 61 4.75 13.26 -19.54
N MET A 62 5.11 12.20 -18.81
CA MET A 62 6.44 11.58 -18.83
C MET A 62 6.57 10.49 -19.88
#